data_AF-A0A496SL12-F1
#
_entry.id   AF-A0A496SL12-F1
#
_cell.length_a   1.000
_cell.length_b   1.000
_cell.length_c   1.000
_cell.angle_alpha   90.00
_cell.angle_beta   90.00
_cell.angle_gamma   90.00
#
_symmetry.space_group_name_H-M   'P 1'
#
loop_
_entity.id
_entity.type
_entity.pdbx_description
1 polymer ?
#
loop_
_entity_poly.entity_id
_entity_poly.type
_entity_poly.pdbx_seq_one_letter_code
_entity_poly.pdbx_strand_id
1 'polypeptide(L)'
;MSTSGQSSGLKLEPVGFVRSNPPGGPAEVVIYEEFSEALDGIDGCGHIWVLFWMHRLGEGDRRTLKVHPMGDRNRPKQGVFSLRSPVRPNPIGLTRVRLLRRDGNVLVVQGLDALEGSPVLDIKPWIEGTEG
;
A
#
# COMPACT_ATOMS: atom_id res chain seq x y z
N MET A 1 -25.16 -24.49 -3.61
CA MET A 1 -23.92 -25.28 -3.46
C MET A 1 -23.00 -24.48 -2.56
N SER A 2 -22.88 -24.90 -1.30
CA SER A 2 -22.04 -24.25 -0.29
C SER A 2 -20.62 -24.77 -0.45
N THR A 3 -19.74 -23.98 -1.04
CA THR A 3 -18.30 -24.22 -0.92
C THR A 3 -17.85 -23.66 0.42
N SER A 4 -18.05 -24.43 1.48
CA SER A 4 -17.30 -24.28 2.72
C SER A 4 -15.85 -24.72 2.47
N GLY A 5 -15.13 -23.95 1.66
CA GLY A 5 -13.67 -24.03 1.67
C GLY A 5 -13.23 -23.52 3.02
N GLN A 6 -12.48 -24.33 3.78
CA GLN A 6 -11.80 -23.84 4.96
C GLN A 6 -10.89 -22.70 4.53
N SER A 7 -11.32 -21.46 4.78
CA SER A 7 -10.45 -20.31 4.72
C SER A 7 -9.53 -20.43 5.92
N SER A 8 -8.34 -21.01 5.74
CA SER A 8 -7.23 -20.64 6.62
C SER A 8 -7.13 -19.13 6.57
N GLY A 9 -7.30 -18.47 7.71
CA GLY A 9 -7.28 -17.01 7.77
C GLY A 9 -5.96 -16.51 7.22
N LEU A 10 -5.99 -15.72 6.14
CA LEU A 10 -4.79 -15.03 5.66
C LEU A 10 -4.38 -14.02 6.73
N LYS A 11 -3.25 -14.27 7.38
CA LYS A 11 -2.60 -13.32 8.28
C LYS A 11 -1.52 -12.58 7.50
N LEU A 12 -1.58 -11.26 7.52
CA LEU A 12 -0.52 -10.39 7.01
C LEU A 12 0.26 -9.82 8.20
N GLU A 13 1.58 -9.87 8.11
CA GLU A 13 2.48 -9.30 9.10
C GLU A 13 3.15 -8.08 8.46
N PRO A 14 3.03 -6.88 9.05
CA PRO A 14 3.72 -5.71 8.54
C PRO A 14 5.23 -5.90 8.56
N VAL A 15 5.91 -5.50 7.50
CA VAL A 15 7.38 -5.49 7.40
C VAL A 15 7.99 -4.16 7.84
N GLY A 16 7.13 -3.17 8.12
CA GLY A 16 7.53 -1.82 8.46
C GLY A 16 6.34 -0.89 8.60
N PHE A 17 6.60 0.41 8.62
CA PHE A 17 5.58 1.45 8.70
C PHE A 17 6.01 2.76 8.04
N VAL A 18 5.03 3.58 7.71
CA VAL A 18 5.27 4.95 7.23
C VAL A 18 5.50 5.86 8.43
N ARG A 19 6.73 6.35 8.59
CA ARG A 19 7.13 7.23 9.71
C ARG A 19 6.72 8.68 9.49
N SER A 20 6.79 9.16 8.26
CA SER A 20 6.38 10.52 7.89
C SER A 20 5.93 10.57 6.44
N ASN A 21 4.93 11.40 6.13
CA ASN A 21 4.50 11.67 4.75
C ASN A 21 3.89 13.08 4.64
N PRO A 22 4.73 14.14 4.64
CA PRO A 22 4.26 15.51 4.52
C PRO A 22 3.63 15.77 3.14
N PRO A 23 2.55 16.56 3.05
CA PRO A 23 1.93 16.91 1.77
C PRO A 23 2.95 17.51 0.78
N GLY A 24 3.12 16.86 -0.37
CA GLY A 24 4.04 17.29 -1.43
C GLY A 24 5.54 17.06 -1.15
N GLY A 25 5.91 16.63 0.05
CA GLY A 25 7.30 16.35 0.42
C GLY A 25 7.68 14.87 0.29
N PRO A 26 8.93 14.52 0.63
CA PRO A 26 9.37 13.13 0.69
C PRO A 26 8.81 12.43 1.94
N ALA A 27 8.41 11.18 1.76
CA ALA A 27 7.96 10.29 2.82
C ALA A 27 9.10 9.40 3.30
N GLU A 28 8.99 8.93 4.54
CA GLU A 28 9.91 7.97 5.14
C GLU A 28 9.19 6.65 5.44
N VAL A 29 9.72 5.58 4.89
CA VAL A 29 9.25 4.22 5.10
C VAL A 29 10.31 3.49 5.92
N VAL A 30 9.97 3.08 7.14
CA VAL A 30 10.89 2.37 8.04
C VAL A 30 10.56 0.89 7.98
N ILE A 31 11.55 0.09 7.62
CA ILE A 31 11.47 -1.38 7.63
C ILE A 31 11.93 -1.87 8.99
N TYR A 32 11.23 -2.86 9.57
CA TYR A 32 11.64 -3.42 10.84
C TYR A 32 13.02 -4.08 10.72
N GLU A 33 13.77 -4.07 11.81
CA GLU A 33 15.19 -4.44 11.79
C GLU A 33 15.40 -5.89 11.35
N GLU A 34 14.50 -6.80 11.73
CA GLU A 34 14.51 -8.20 11.29
C GLU A 34 14.33 -8.40 9.78
N PHE A 35 13.88 -7.36 9.06
CA PHE A 35 13.71 -7.37 7.61
C PHE A 35 14.71 -6.44 6.88
N SER A 36 15.66 -5.83 7.60
CA SER A 36 16.55 -4.81 7.02
C SER A 36 17.48 -5.37 5.92
N GLU A 37 17.94 -6.62 6.06
CA GLU A 37 18.72 -7.34 5.03
C GLU A 37 17.94 -7.54 3.72
N ALA A 38 16.61 -7.60 3.77
CA ALA A 38 15.78 -7.75 2.57
C ALA A 38 15.79 -6.51 1.66
N LEU A 39 16.38 -5.40 2.10
CA LEU A 39 16.59 -4.19 1.30
C LEU A 39 17.84 -4.24 0.43
N ASP A 40 18.68 -5.27 0.54
CA ASP A 40 19.92 -5.33 -0.22
C ASP A 40 19.67 -5.32 -1.74
N GLY A 41 20.36 -4.40 -2.43
CA GLY A 41 20.18 -4.13 -3.85
C GLY A 41 19.09 -3.10 -4.19
N ILE A 42 18.28 -2.64 -3.23
CA ILE A 42 17.19 -1.69 -3.50
C ILE A 42 17.69 -0.33 -4.01
N ASP A 43 18.90 0.08 -3.63
CA ASP A 43 19.53 1.34 -4.04
C ASP A 43 19.72 1.48 -5.56
N GLY A 44 19.75 0.36 -6.28
CA GLY A 44 19.79 0.34 -7.74
C GLY A 44 18.43 0.65 -8.40
N CYS A 45 17.35 0.74 -7.63
CA CYS A 45 16.00 0.95 -8.15
C CYS A 45 15.67 2.46 -8.23
N GLY A 46 15.29 2.96 -9.41
CA GLY A 46 14.78 4.33 -9.53
C GLY A 46 13.38 4.50 -8.92
N HIS A 47 12.53 3.47 -9.06
CA HIS A 47 11.19 3.42 -8.49
C HIS A 47 10.93 2.06 -7.84
N ILE A 48 10.05 2.07 -6.85
CA ILE A 48 9.58 0.89 -6.15
C ILE A 48 8.06 0.95 -5.99
N TRP A 49 7.43 -0.21 -5.94
CA TRP A 49 6.07 -0.37 -5.44
C TRP A 49 6.12 -0.49 -3.93
N VAL A 50 5.28 0.27 -3.24
CA VAL A 50 5.01 0.14 -1.81
C VAL A 50 3.58 -0.34 -1.63
N LEU A 51 3.43 -1.50 -0.99
CA LEU A 51 2.13 -2.02 -0.56
C LEU A 51 1.96 -1.69 0.92
N PHE A 52 0.83 -1.09 1.28
CA PHE A 52 0.56 -0.68 2.67
C PHE A 52 -0.89 -0.94 3.06
N TRP A 53 -1.14 -1.03 4.36
CA TRP A 53 -2.48 -1.21 4.91
C TRP A 53 -3.10 0.14 5.29
N MET A 54 -4.29 0.44 4.76
CA MET A 54 -5.03 1.66 5.12
C MET A 54 -5.72 1.48 6.48
N HIS A 55 -4.92 1.53 7.53
CA HIS A 55 -5.25 1.17 8.91
C HIS A 55 -6.38 1.97 9.57
N ARG A 56 -6.79 3.12 9.00
CA ARG A 56 -7.90 3.92 9.52
C ARG A 56 -9.28 3.45 9.06
N LEU A 57 -9.36 2.47 8.16
CA LEU A 57 -10.64 1.94 7.69
C LEU A 57 -11.16 0.87 8.65
N GLY A 58 -12.38 1.08 9.14
CA GLY A 58 -13.05 0.15 10.04
C GLY A 58 -13.69 -1.02 9.29
N GLU A 59 -14.28 -1.96 10.03
CA GLU A 59 -14.96 -3.09 9.41
C GLU A 59 -16.14 -2.68 8.51
N GLY A 60 -16.85 -1.60 8.86
CA GLY A 60 -17.95 -1.07 8.06
C GLY A 60 -17.49 -0.64 6.67
N ASP A 61 -16.37 0.06 6.60
CA ASP A 61 -15.76 0.47 5.33
C ASP A 61 -15.38 -0.73 4.48
N ARG A 62 -14.80 -1.77 5.11
CA ARG A 62 -14.34 -2.99 4.44
C ARG A 62 -15.48 -3.83 3.87
N ARG A 63 -16.70 -3.72 4.41
CA ARG A 63 -17.90 -4.37 3.86
C ARG A 63 -18.51 -3.62 2.66
N THR A 64 -18.00 -2.42 2.33
CA THR A 64 -18.51 -1.63 1.21
C THR A 64 -18.12 -2.24 -0.13
N LEU A 65 -19.12 -2.60 -0.95
CA LEU A 65 -18.90 -3.21 -2.27
C LEU A 65 -18.97 -2.22 -3.43
N LYS A 66 -19.64 -1.08 -3.25
CA LYS A 66 -19.82 -0.06 -4.28
C LYS A 66 -19.72 1.35 -3.72
N VAL A 67 -19.03 2.24 -4.44
CA VAL A 67 -18.88 3.65 -4.07
C VAL A 67 -19.07 4.57 -5.26
N HIS A 68 -19.32 5.85 -4.97
CA HIS A 68 -19.25 6.91 -5.97
C HIS A 68 -17.79 7.14 -6.36
N PRO A 69 -17.41 7.05 -7.65
CA PRO A 69 -16.03 7.30 -8.08
C PRO A 69 -15.54 8.68 -7.62
N MET A 70 -14.35 8.72 -7.00
CA MET A 70 -13.78 9.94 -6.39
C MET A 70 -14.68 10.64 -5.35
N GLY A 71 -15.71 9.96 -4.83
CA GLY A 71 -16.70 10.54 -3.92
C GLY A 71 -17.79 11.39 -4.59
N ASP A 72 -17.81 11.50 -5.92
CA ASP A 72 -18.77 12.34 -6.65
C ASP A 72 -20.17 11.70 -6.71
N ARG A 73 -21.09 12.28 -5.92
CA ARG A 73 -22.48 11.80 -5.80
C ARG A 73 -23.30 11.92 -7.09
N ASN A 74 -22.85 12.71 -8.06
CA ASN A 74 -23.51 12.83 -9.36
C ASN A 74 -23.21 11.65 -10.28
N ARG A 75 -22.14 10.89 -10.00
CA ARG A 75 -21.78 9.69 -10.76
C ARG A 75 -22.42 8.45 -10.14
N PRO A 76 -22.90 7.46 -10.93
CA PRO A 76 -23.45 6.23 -10.37
C PRO A 76 -22.38 5.46 -9.59
N LYS A 77 -22.82 4.74 -8.54
CA LYS A 77 -21.92 3.87 -7.77
C LYS A 77 -21.35 2.76 -8.64
N GLN A 78 -20.06 2.49 -8.51
CA GLN A 78 -19.36 1.40 -9.20
C GLN A 78 -18.75 0.43 -8.18
N GLY A 79 -18.46 -0.80 -8.61
CA GLY A 79 -17.81 -1.81 -7.77
C GLY A 79 -16.43 -1.33 -7.32
N VAL A 80 -16.06 -1.57 -6.06
CA VAL A 80 -14.77 -1.12 -5.52
C VAL A 80 -13.56 -1.71 -6.25
N PHE A 81 -13.72 -2.86 -6.92
CA PHE A 81 -12.68 -3.50 -7.73
C PHE A 81 -12.49 -2.87 -9.12
N SER A 82 -13.43 -2.06 -9.61
CA SER A 82 -13.23 -1.26 -10.83
C SER A 82 -12.66 0.14 -10.52
N LEU A 83 -12.32 0.41 -9.26
CA LEU A 83 -11.87 1.70 -8.76
C LEU A 83 -10.59 1.55 -7.92
N ARG A 84 -9.93 2.68 -7.66
CA ARG A 84 -8.84 2.79 -6.67
C ARG A 84 -9.33 3.28 -5.30
N SER A 85 -10.60 3.00 -4.98
CA SER A 85 -11.21 3.38 -3.70
C SER A 85 -10.45 2.75 -2.52
N PRO A 86 -10.14 3.51 -1.46
CA PRO A 86 -9.55 2.97 -0.24
C PRO A 86 -10.52 2.03 0.48
N VAL A 87 -11.83 2.29 0.43
CA VAL A 87 -12.83 1.39 1.00
C VAL A 87 -13.00 0.17 0.11
N ARG A 88 -12.56 -0.98 0.63
CA ARG A 88 -12.54 -2.30 -0.04
C ARG A 88 -12.36 -3.41 1.01
N PRO A 89 -12.69 -4.68 0.68
CA PRO A 89 -12.59 -5.80 1.62
C PRO A 89 -11.22 -5.94 2.31
N ASN A 90 -10.16 -5.84 1.50
CA ASN A 90 -8.76 -5.81 1.95
C ASN A 90 -8.17 -4.46 1.56
N PRO A 91 -8.12 -3.47 2.48
CA PRO A 91 -7.69 -2.09 2.22
C PRO A 91 -6.17 -1.97 2.04
N ILE A 92 -5.67 -2.67 1.02
CA ILE A 92 -4.28 -2.64 0.58
C ILE A 92 -4.14 -1.49 -0.42
N GLY A 93 -3.29 -0.52 -0.06
CA GLY A 93 -2.78 0.51 -0.97
C GLY A 93 -1.61 -0.03 -1.78
N LEU A 94 -1.45 0.50 -2.99
CA LEU A 94 -0.37 0.16 -3.91
C LEU A 94 0.08 1.44 -4.62
N THR A 95 1.33 1.83 -4.39
CA THR A 95 1.82 3.12 -4.88
C THR A 95 3.21 2.97 -5.45
N ARG A 96 3.38 3.42 -6.69
CA ARG A 96 4.69 3.57 -7.32
C ARG A 96 5.31 4.84 -6.79
N VAL A 97 6.41 4.71 -6.08
CA VAL A 97 7.14 5.83 -5.51
C VAL A 97 8.53 5.90 -6.14
N ARG A 98 9.08 7.10 -6.24
CA ARG A 98 10.49 7.28 -6.58
C ARG A 98 11.32 7.03 -5.33
N LEU A 99 12.31 6.14 -5.41
CA LEU A 99 13.28 5.97 -4.33
C LEU A 99 14.30 7.12 -4.43
N LEU A 100 14.39 7.92 -3.37
CA LEU A 100 15.32 9.05 -3.32
C LEU A 100 16.66 8.63 -2.72
N ARG A 101 16.61 7.86 -1.62
CA ARG A 101 17.77 7.28 -0.93
C ARG A 101 17.34 6.25 0.12
N ARG A 102 18.29 5.43 0.57
CA ARG A 102 18.19 4.53 1.74
C ARG A 102 19.17 5.01 2.82
N ASP A 103 18.72 5.05 4.07
CA ASP A 103 19.56 5.17 5.27
C ASP A 103 19.32 3.95 6.16
N GLY A 104 20.18 2.94 6.08
CA GLY A 104 19.98 1.69 6.83
C GLY A 104 18.65 1.01 6.48
N ASN A 105 17.74 0.92 7.44
CA ASN A 105 16.40 0.36 7.29
C ASN A 105 15.32 1.39 6.89
N VAL A 106 15.72 2.64 6.60
CA VAL A 106 14.80 3.72 6.23
C VAL A 106 14.90 4.00 4.73
N LEU A 107 13.78 3.96 4.02
CA LEU A 107 13.66 4.39 2.64
C LEU A 107 13.02 5.77 2.59
N VAL A 108 13.69 6.71 1.92
CA VAL A 108 13.13 8.03 1.64
C VAL A 108 12.60 8.03 0.21
N VAL A 109 11.31 8.30 0.08
CA VAL A 109 10.57 8.12 -1.18
C VAL A 109 9.72 9.33 -1.52
N GLN A 110 9.47 9.55 -2.82
CA GLN A 110 8.58 10.62 -3.30
C GLN A 110 7.32 10.04 -3.92
N GLY A 111 6.17 10.64 -3.61
CA GLY A 111 4.88 10.32 -4.22
C GLY A 111 4.07 9.24 -3.51
N LEU A 112 4.42 8.91 -2.26
CA LEU A 112 3.64 7.99 -1.43
C LEU A 112 2.31 8.63 -1.03
N ASP A 113 1.21 7.89 -1.13
CA ASP A 113 -0.15 8.31 -0.77
C ASP A 113 -0.68 7.52 0.45
N ALA A 114 0.22 7.20 1.38
CA ALA A 114 -0.08 6.53 2.64
C ALA A 114 -0.12 7.52 3.81
N LEU A 115 -0.95 7.25 4.82
CA LEU A 115 -0.94 8.06 6.05
C LEU A 115 0.26 7.70 6.93
N GLU A 116 0.74 8.65 7.72
CA GLU A 116 1.66 8.36 8.81
C GLU A 116 1.09 7.27 9.74
N GLY A 117 1.96 6.35 10.15
CA GLY A 117 1.60 5.15 10.91
C GLY A 117 1.03 4.01 10.05
N SER A 118 0.89 4.17 8.73
CA SER A 118 0.40 3.08 7.88
C SER A 118 1.36 1.89 7.90
N PRO A 119 0.88 0.67 8.22
CA PRO A 119 1.70 -0.53 8.14
C PRO A 119 2.11 -0.82 6.69
N VAL A 120 3.38 -1.10 6.47
CA VAL A 120 3.93 -1.51 5.18
C VAL A 120 3.84 -3.03 5.11
N LEU A 121 3.29 -3.55 4.03
CA LEU A 121 3.08 -4.98 3.82
C LEU A 121 4.18 -5.60 2.97
N ASP A 122 4.64 -4.87 1.95
CA ASP A 122 5.58 -5.38 0.96
C ASP A 122 6.19 -4.25 0.12
N ILE A 123 7.38 -4.49 -0.44
CA ILE A 123 8.09 -3.58 -1.33
C ILE A 123 8.61 -4.38 -2.53
N LYS A 124 8.44 -3.84 -3.74
CA LYS A 124 8.95 -4.47 -4.97
C LYS A 124 9.65 -3.46 -5.88
N PRO A 125 10.70 -3.84 -6.62
CA PRO A 125 11.25 -2.97 -7.66
C PRO A 125 10.19 -2.70 -8.73
N TRP A 126 10.16 -1.47 -9.24
CA TRP A 126 9.40 -1.16 -10.46
C TRP A 126 10.33 -1.39 -11.66
N ILE A 127 9.95 -2.31 -12.55
CA ILE A 127 10.74 -2.67 -13.73
C ILE A 127 10.05 -2.06 -14.96
N GLU A 128 10.73 -1.11 -15.60
CA GLU A 128 10.24 -0.48 -16.82
C GLU A 128 10.02 -1.54 -17.93
N GLY A 129 8.86 -1.50 -18.58
CA GLY A 129 8.50 -2.47 -19.63
C GLY A 129 7.93 -3.81 -19.15
N THR A 130 7.72 -4.01 -17.85
CA THR A 130 7.03 -5.21 -17.31
C THR A 130 5.52 -5.03 -17.12
N GLU A 131 4.95 -3.91 -17.56
CA GLU A 131 3.50 -3.70 -17.51
C GLU A 131 2.84 -4.15 -18.83
N GLY A 132 1.99 -5.18 -18.71
CA GLY A 132 0.80 -5.40 -19.54
C GLY A 132 -0.45 -5.19 -18.70
#